data_AF-A0A1G0MPA3-F1
#
_entry.id   AF-A0A1G0MPA3-F1
#
_cell.length_a   1.000
_cell.length_b   1.000
_cell.length_c   1.000
_cell.angle_alpha   90.00
_cell.angle_beta   90.00
_cell.angle_gamma   90.00
#
_symmetry.space_group_name_H-M   'P 1'
#
loop_
_entity.id
_entity.type
_entity.pdbx_description
1 polymer ?
#
loop_
_entity_poly.entity_id
_entity_poly.type
_entity_poly.pdbx_seq_one_letter_code
_entity_poly.pdbx_strand_id
1 'polypeptide(L)'
;MLLRLPTLALLAALPATLIDPAAVEQLMDRQLAQKAQIIEIVSVAGRLSHLEYRHDSGPAIRPAPLPTLRYGKPELIPYGSLVKDGKGFRRRDSGPGGVIVDLAGTGSVQSLLPYRSISLSGLISGRWQLALADHAHLLRDDNVALAHLAPLGSGSTREFPLQKLAGRLDLARSRYLVFRLEGEQGRLELQEVAFSRLPAAPRPTLRGTWLWDRRLVIGGEEKVVADLAAHGINRLYLQVDDEPARLIPFLRLAARRKIEVYALDGSPDAVLESAPLLARLRLVREHNRRHPDAAFAGVQLDVEPYLRKDFQLRRDQYLNGYLQLLENAAAICGRELPLSVAVPFWFAHLRCEESDFIGRLFGSADEIVVMSYRTNAEEIGEITGDFLAYGESSGKPVLLGLELSPLPDEMHQVLHKGSAAGASAIVLGGLSWRAGALYQVPGSRLSFAGQYQKLPAVLAQTPPFASFQGWVLHSYEALRDIR
;
A
#
# COMPACT_ATOMS: atom_id res chain seq x y z
N MET A 1 7.14 -3.21 -8.60
CA MET A 1 6.38 -2.30 -7.72
C MET A 1 5.01 -2.00 -8.32
N LEU A 2 3.88 -2.14 -7.59
CA LEU A 2 2.53 -1.77 -8.07
C LEU A 2 2.38 -0.23 -8.04
N LEU A 3 3.13 0.43 -8.92
CA LEU A 3 2.88 1.81 -9.29
C LEU A 3 1.60 1.84 -10.12
N ARG A 4 0.72 2.82 -9.84
CA ARG A 4 -0.39 3.20 -10.72
C ARG A 4 0.02 3.00 -12.18
N LEU A 5 -0.83 2.41 -13.00
CA LEU A 5 -0.91 2.85 -14.40
C LEU A 5 -1.40 4.31 -14.30
N PRO A 6 -0.55 5.33 -14.51
CA PRO A 6 -1.05 6.69 -14.56
C PRO A 6 -2.05 6.76 -15.72
N THR A 7 -2.96 7.72 -15.66
CA THR A 7 -3.78 8.15 -16.79
C THR A 7 -2.92 8.09 -18.05
N LEU A 8 -3.28 7.18 -18.98
CA LEU A 8 -2.57 6.94 -20.24
C LEU A 8 -2.52 8.26 -21.01
N ALA A 9 -1.49 9.08 -20.77
CA ALA A 9 -1.00 9.96 -21.79
C ALA A 9 -0.38 9.02 -22.83
N LEU A 10 -1.19 8.69 -23.84
CA LEU A 10 -0.71 7.99 -25.03
C LEU A 10 0.32 8.92 -25.66
N LEU A 11 1.60 8.78 -25.29
CA LEU A 11 2.68 9.48 -25.95
C LEU A 11 2.68 8.97 -27.39
N ALA A 12 2.36 9.87 -28.32
CA ALA A 12 2.48 9.62 -29.74
C ALA A 12 3.90 9.11 -30.03
N ALA A 13 3.98 7.89 -30.53
CA ALA A 13 5.12 7.24 -31.17
C ALA A 13 6.52 7.69 -30.70
N LEU A 14 6.96 7.23 -29.52
CA LEU A 14 8.38 7.08 -29.25
C LEU A 14 8.85 5.75 -29.90
N PRO A 15 9.97 5.74 -30.65
CA PRO A 15 10.45 4.52 -31.31
C PRO A 15 10.80 3.43 -30.29
N ALA A 16 10.67 2.17 -30.73
CA ALA A 16 10.68 0.95 -29.92
C ALA A 16 11.99 0.62 -29.16
N THR A 17 12.92 1.56 -28.96
CA THR A 17 14.19 1.30 -28.30
C THR A 17 14.67 2.53 -27.54
N LEU A 18 14.13 2.76 -26.34
CA LEU A 18 14.72 3.71 -25.37
C LEU A 18 15.93 3.13 -24.65
N ILE A 19 16.17 1.82 -24.76
CA ILE A 19 17.18 1.10 -23.99
C ILE A 19 17.99 0.20 -24.93
N ASP A 20 19.31 0.30 -24.85
CA ASP A 20 20.26 -0.53 -25.60
C ASP A 20 20.06 -2.01 -25.25
N PRO A 21 19.61 -2.86 -26.20
CA PRO A 21 19.42 -4.29 -25.96
C PRO A 21 20.68 -5.00 -25.45
N ALA A 22 21.87 -4.54 -25.86
CA ALA A 22 23.13 -5.14 -25.40
C ALA A 22 23.38 -4.87 -23.90
N ALA A 23 23.06 -3.66 -23.43
CA ALA A 23 23.14 -3.32 -22.01
C ALA A 23 22.13 -4.12 -21.17
N VAL A 24 20.92 -4.35 -21.70
CA VAL A 24 19.90 -5.18 -21.05
C VAL A 24 20.37 -6.64 -20.95
N GLU A 25 20.96 -7.19 -22.03
CA GLU A 25 21.54 -8.54 -22.05
C GLU A 25 22.66 -8.72 -21.02
N GLN A 26 23.50 -7.71 -20.82
CA GLN A 26 24.58 -7.76 -19.81
C GLN A 26 24.04 -7.79 -18.38
N LEU A 27 22.97 -7.05 -18.11
CA LEU A 27 22.36 -6.96 -16.77
C LEU A 27 21.39 -8.12 -16.50
N MET A 28 20.97 -8.83 -17.54
CA MET A 28 19.97 -9.88 -17.44
C MET A 28 20.50 -11.13 -16.73
N ASP A 29 19.86 -11.49 -15.63
CA ASP A 29 19.98 -12.82 -15.05
C ASP A 29 19.12 -13.81 -15.85
N ARG A 30 19.79 -14.71 -16.58
CA ARG A 30 19.14 -15.69 -17.46
C ARG A 30 18.30 -16.72 -16.70
N GLN A 31 18.70 -17.12 -15.49
CA GLN A 31 17.93 -18.07 -14.70
C GLN A 31 16.63 -17.45 -14.20
N LEU A 32 16.70 -16.18 -13.79
CA LEU A 32 15.54 -15.41 -13.38
C LEU A 32 14.60 -15.14 -14.57
N ALA A 33 15.14 -14.76 -15.72
CA ALA A 33 14.37 -14.54 -16.96
C ALA A 33 13.62 -15.80 -17.43
N GLN A 34 14.20 -16.99 -17.27
CA GLN A 34 13.54 -18.26 -17.61
C GLN A 34 12.26 -18.50 -16.79
N LYS A 35 12.24 -18.08 -15.52
CA LYS A 35 11.10 -18.26 -14.62
C LYS A 35 10.04 -17.14 -14.73
N ALA A 36 10.46 -15.94 -15.13
CA ALA A 36 9.58 -14.78 -15.24
C ALA A 36 8.54 -14.91 -16.37
N GLN A 37 7.35 -14.33 -16.15
CA GLN A 37 6.33 -14.07 -17.18
C GLN A 37 6.33 -12.61 -17.62
N ILE A 38 6.86 -11.72 -16.80
CA ILE A 38 6.99 -10.29 -17.09
C ILE A 38 8.40 -9.87 -16.69
N ILE A 39 9.06 -9.08 -17.54
CA ILE A 39 10.26 -8.33 -17.17
C ILE A 39 9.92 -6.85 -17.24
N GLU A 40 10.34 -6.09 -16.25
CA GLU A 40 10.28 -4.63 -16.29
C GLU A 40 11.70 -4.08 -16.29
N ILE A 41 12.03 -3.33 -17.33
CA ILE A 41 13.33 -2.70 -17.49
C ILE A 41 13.20 -1.27 -16.94
N VAL A 42 14.00 -0.97 -15.92
CA VAL A 42 13.95 0.31 -15.22
C VAL A 42 15.21 1.11 -15.52
N SER A 43 15.01 2.34 -15.99
CA SER A 43 16.08 3.31 -16.23
C SER A 43 15.89 4.51 -15.31
N VAL A 44 16.96 4.96 -14.67
CA VAL A 44 16.97 6.07 -13.72
C VAL A 44 17.85 7.18 -14.28
N ALA A 45 17.31 8.40 -14.37
CA ALA A 45 18.00 9.55 -14.98
C ALA A 45 18.58 9.23 -16.38
N GLY A 46 17.82 8.46 -17.18
CA GLY A 46 18.19 8.08 -18.55
C GLY A 46 19.23 6.96 -18.66
N ARG A 47 19.63 6.32 -17.56
CA ARG A 47 20.57 5.19 -17.56
C ARG A 47 19.87 3.91 -17.11
N LEU A 48 20.16 2.79 -17.76
CA LEU A 48 19.70 1.47 -17.32
C LEU A 48 20.15 1.25 -15.86
N SER A 49 19.18 0.97 -14.99
CA SER A 49 19.42 0.79 -13.55
C SER A 49 19.34 -0.69 -13.18
N HIS A 50 18.20 -1.33 -13.42
CA HIS A 50 17.95 -2.71 -13.04
C HIS A 50 16.82 -3.34 -13.87
N LEU A 51 16.70 -4.67 -13.75
CA LEU A 51 15.58 -5.44 -14.29
C LEU A 51 14.78 -6.01 -13.12
N GLU A 52 13.46 -5.86 -13.16
CA GLU A 52 12.57 -6.62 -12.29
C GLU A 52 12.00 -7.83 -13.03
N TYR A 53 11.96 -8.98 -12.36
CA TYR A 53 11.47 -10.25 -12.91
C TYR A 53 10.20 -10.68 -12.17
N ARG A 54 9.06 -10.80 -12.84
CA ARG A 54 7.78 -11.08 -12.18
C ARG A 54 7.09 -12.32 -12.75
N HIS A 55 6.35 -13.03 -11.91
CA HIS A 55 5.27 -13.91 -12.36
C HIS A 55 4.03 -13.09 -12.71
N ASP A 56 3.03 -13.70 -13.35
CA ASP A 56 1.72 -13.06 -13.48
C ASP A 56 1.18 -12.78 -12.07
N SER A 57 0.82 -11.51 -11.82
CA SER A 57 0.66 -10.99 -10.46
C SER A 57 -0.79 -11.00 -9.95
N GLY A 58 -1.66 -11.75 -10.63
CA GLY A 58 -3.10 -11.72 -10.38
C GLY A 58 -3.70 -10.38 -10.84
N PRO A 59 -4.98 -10.12 -10.52
CA PRO A 59 -5.63 -8.90 -10.96
C PRO A 59 -5.02 -7.66 -10.28
N ALA A 60 -4.92 -6.56 -11.04
CA ALA A 60 -4.46 -5.28 -10.50
C ALA A 60 -5.49 -4.71 -9.51
N ILE A 61 -5.01 -4.15 -8.39
CA ILE A 61 -5.89 -3.47 -7.43
C ILE A 61 -6.06 -2.01 -7.85
N ARG A 62 -7.30 -1.58 -8.05
CA ARG A 62 -7.61 -0.19 -8.39
C ARG A 62 -7.49 0.72 -7.16
N PRO A 63 -6.89 1.92 -7.31
CA PRO A 63 -6.92 2.94 -6.28
C PRO A 63 -8.36 3.26 -5.85
N ALA A 64 -8.54 3.55 -4.57
CA ALA A 64 -9.84 3.81 -3.97
C ALA A 64 -9.88 5.25 -3.44
N PRO A 65 -10.60 6.18 -4.10
CA PRO A 65 -10.63 7.57 -3.69
C PRO A 65 -11.30 7.73 -2.33
N LEU A 66 -10.76 8.59 -1.48
CA LEU A 66 -11.27 8.87 -0.15
C LEU A 66 -11.93 10.26 -0.07
N PRO A 67 -12.99 10.44 0.74
CA PRO A 67 -13.61 9.45 1.63
C PRO A 67 -14.70 8.60 0.96
N THR A 68 -14.96 8.79 -0.34
CA THR A 68 -16.08 8.13 -1.04
C THR A 68 -15.69 7.68 -2.43
N LEU A 69 -16.05 6.44 -2.77
CA LEU A 69 -15.97 5.86 -4.11
C LEU A 69 -17.37 5.75 -4.70
N ARG A 70 -17.57 6.22 -5.95
CA ARG A 70 -18.88 6.30 -6.59
C ARG A 70 -18.89 5.59 -7.94
N TYR A 71 -19.98 4.88 -8.20
CA TYR A 71 -20.33 4.29 -9.49
C TYR A 71 -21.68 4.87 -9.93
N GLY A 72 -21.63 5.80 -10.89
CA GLY A 72 -22.84 6.39 -11.47
C GLY A 72 -23.44 5.48 -12.54
N LYS A 73 -24.74 5.19 -12.45
CA LYS A 73 -25.51 4.34 -13.37
C LYS A 73 -24.73 3.08 -13.81
N PRO A 74 -24.32 2.22 -12.87
CA PRO A 74 -23.50 1.06 -13.21
C PRO A 74 -24.24 0.12 -14.17
N GLU A 75 -23.48 -0.56 -15.03
CA GLU A 75 -24.03 -1.59 -15.91
C GLU A 75 -24.55 -2.77 -15.10
N LEU A 76 -25.77 -3.21 -15.44
CA LEU A 76 -26.45 -4.34 -14.83
C LEU A 76 -26.35 -5.55 -15.75
N ILE A 77 -25.50 -6.52 -15.40
CA ILE A 77 -25.24 -7.70 -16.21
C ILE A 77 -26.04 -8.89 -15.65
N PRO A 78 -27.09 -9.37 -16.33
CA PRO A 78 -27.88 -10.51 -15.86
C PRO A 78 -27.09 -11.82 -16.00
N TYR A 79 -27.31 -12.76 -15.08
CA TYR A 79 -26.72 -14.09 -15.10
C TYR A 79 -27.69 -15.18 -14.61
N GLY A 80 -27.36 -16.43 -14.90
CA GLY A 80 -28.15 -17.59 -14.48
C GLY A 80 -29.52 -17.62 -15.16
N SER A 81 -30.56 -17.94 -14.39
CA SER A 81 -31.94 -18.05 -14.89
C SER A 81 -32.61 -16.69 -15.17
N LEU A 82 -31.94 -15.57 -14.88
CA LEU A 82 -32.54 -14.25 -14.96
C LEU A 82 -32.51 -13.72 -16.41
N VAL A 83 -33.67 -13.24 -16.89
CA VAL A 83 -33.79 -12.57 -18.19
C VAL A 83 -34.43 -11.21 -18.03
N LYS A 84 -34.07 -10.28 -18.92
CA LYS A 84 -34.68 -8.95 -18.99
C LYS A 84 -36.13 -9.09 -19.46
N ASP A 85 -37.06 -8.39 -18.79
CA ASP A 85 -38.48 -8.38 -19.12
C ASP A 85 -39.04 -6.95 -18.98
N GLY A 86 -39.29 -6.30 -20.12
CA GLY A 86 -39.62 -4.88 -20.18
C GLY A 86 -38.58 -4.00 -19.46
N LYS A 87 -39.02 -3.29 -18.42
CA LYS A 87 -38.16 -2.45 -17.56
C LYS A 87 -37.59 -3.19 -16.35
N GLY A 88 -37.90 -4.47 -16.17
CA GLY A 88 -37.47 -5.28 -15.04
C GLY A 88 -36.79 -6.57 -15.48
N PHE A 89 -36.80 -7.54 -14.57
CA PHE A 89 -36.24 -8.85 -14.73
C PHE A 89 -37.23 -9.91 -14.26
N ARG A 90 -37.21 -11.06 -14.93
CA ARG A 90 -37.95 -12.26 -14.52
C ARG A 90 -37.06 -13.48 -14.55
N ARG A 91 -37.38 -14.48 -13.74
CA ARG A 91 -36.71 -15.79 -13.81
C ARG A 91 -37.34 -16.64 -14.91
N ARG A 92 -36.48 -17.32 -15.67
CA ARG A 92 -36.88 -18.28 -16.71
C ARG A 92 -37.33 -19.61 -16.09
N ASP A 93 -36.72 -19.99 -14.98
CA ASP A 93 -36.91 -21.25 -14.27
C ASP A 93 -36.59 -21.10 -12.77
N SER A 94 -36.65 -22.21 -12.02
CA SER A 94 -36.38 -22.27 -10.59
C SER A 94 -34.89 -22.30 -10.22
N GLY A 95 -33.98 -22.21 -11.19
CA GLY A 95 -32.54 -22.10 -10.99
C GLY A 95 -32.10 -20.71 -10.50
N PRO A 96 -30.92 -20.55 -9.89
CA PRO A 96 -30.44 -19.28 -9.38
C PRO A 96 -30.29 -18.25 -10.52
N GLY A 97 -30.66 -17.00 -10.24
CA GLY A 97 -30.60 -15.91 -11.21
C GLY A 97 -30.44 -14.57 -10.52
N GLY A 98 -29.66 -13.68 -11.14
CA GLY A 98 -29.36 -12.38 -10.56
C GLY A 98 -28.76 -11.42 -11.56
N VAL A 99 -28.33 -10.29 -11.04
CA VAL A 99 -27.63 -9.23 -11.75
C VAL A 99 -26.30 -8.97 -11.04
N ILE A 100 -25.23 -8.81 -11.80
CA ILE A 100 -23.94 -8.36 -11.29
C ILE A 100 -23.62 -6.94 -11.75
N VAL A 101 -22.90 -6.21 -10.90
CA VAL A 101 -22.20 -4.97 -11.23
C VAL A 101 -20.71 -5.23 -11.08
N ASP A 102 -19.94 -5.04 -12.14
CA ASP A 102 -18.48 -5.13 -12.09
C ASP A 102 -17.90 -3.80 -11.55
N LEU A 103 -17.24 -3.88 -10.40
CA LEU A 103 -16.64 -2.73 -9.71
C LEU A 103 -15.26 -2.35 -10.27
N ALA A 104 -14.59 -3.25 -10.98
CA ALA A 104 -13.18 -3.10 -11.33
C ALA A 104 -12.84 -3.39 -12.80
N GLY A 105 -13.74 -4.02 -13.55
CA GLY A 105 -13.51 -4.42 -14.93
C GLY A 105 -12.52 -5.58 -15.07
N THR A 106 -12.29 -5.98 -16.32
CA THR A 106 -11.47 -7.14 -16.65
C THR A 106 -10.03 -7.00 -16.15
N GLY A 107 -9.52 -8.04 -15.49
CA GLY A 107 -8.13 -8.12 -15.02
C GLY A 107 -7.83 -7.25 -13.80
N SER A 108 -8.84 -6.68 -13.14
CA SER A 108 -8.67 -5.83 -11.96
C SER A 108 -9.64 -6.20 -10.83
N VAL A 109 -9.32 -5.71 -9.63
CA VAL A 109 -10.17 -5.74 -8.44
C VAL A 109 -10.21 -4.33 -7.83
N GLN A 110 -11.20 -4.08 -6.99
CA GLN A 110 -11.39 -2.83 -6.26
C GLN A 110 -11.19 -3.08 -4.77
N SER A 111 -10.34 -2.28 -4.12
CA SER A 111 -10.34 -2.27 -2.66
C SER A 111 -11.55 -1.51 -2.14
N LEU A 112 -12.37 -2.22 -1.36
CA LEU A 112 -13.47 -1.67 -0.57
C LEU A 112 -13.15 -1.62 0.93
N LEU A 113 -11.99 -2.12 1.33
CA LEU A 113 -11.55 -2.20 2.72
C LEU A 113 -11.58 -0.84 3.46
N PRO A 114 -11.24 0.30 2.82
CA PRO A 114 -11.29 1.60 3.48
C PRO A 114 -12.69 2.05 3.91
N TYR A 115 -13.74 1.54 3.26
CA TYR A 115 -15.10 2.06 3.44
C TYR A 115 -15.86 1.32 4.55
N ARG A 116 -16.85 2.02 5.12
CA ARG A 116 -17.66 1.54 6.24
C ARG A 116 -19.07 1.18 5.81
N SER A 117 -19.56 1.76 4.72
CA SER A 117 -20.90 1.52 4.22
C SER A 117 -20.97 1.54 2.70
N ILE A 118 -22.03 0.94 2.18
CA ILE A 118 -22.46 1.03 0.79
C ILE A 118 -23.85 1.64 0.73
N SER A 119 -24.06 2.65 -0.09
CA SER A 119 -25.37 3.23 -0.39
C SER A 119 -25.81 2.91 -1.80
N LEU A 120 -27.06 2.50 -1.95
CA LEU A 120 -27.72 2.24 -3.23
C LEU A 120 -28.78 3.32 -3.47
N SER A 121 -28.68 4.00 -4.60
CA SER A 121 -29.63 5.03 -5.03
C SER A 121 -30.32 4.57 -6.30
N GLY A 122 -31.66 4.59 -6.35
CA GLY A 122 -32.40 4.15 -7.53
C GLY A 122 -33.78 3.58 -7.22
N LEU A 123 -34.27 2.67 -8.07
CA LEU A 123 -35.56 1.99 -7.91
C LEU A 123 -35.34 0.49 -7.73
N ILE A 124 -35.92 -0.06 -6.68
CA ILE A 124 -35.88 -1.49 -6.37
C ILE A 124 -37.29 -1.97 -6.07
N SER A 125 -37.78 -2.97 -6.79
CA SER A 125 -39.04 -3.67 -6.52
C SER A 125 -38.88 -5.18 -6.67
N GLY A 126 -39.73 -5.94 -5.99
CA GLY A 126 -39.55 -7.38 -5.82
C GLY A 126 -38.62 -7.71 -4.64
N ARG A 127 -38.29 -8.99 -4.47
CA ARG A 127 -37.44 -9.48 -3.37
C ARG A 127 -36.03 -9.72 -3.89
N TRP A 128 -35.09 -8.88 -3.49
CA TRP A 128 -33.69 -8.99 -3.88
C TRP A 128 -32.81 -9.20 -2.67
N GLN A 129 -31.73 -9.94 -2.84
CA GLN A 129 -30.63 -10.02 -1.88
C GLN A 129 -29.39 -9.36 -2.48
N LEU A 130 -28.78 -8.45 -1.72
CA LEU A 130 -27.47 -7.88 -2.01
C LEU A 130 -26.38 -8.76 -1.41
N ALA A 131 -25.41 -9.11 -2.23
CA ALA A 131 -24.21 -9.85 -1.87
C ALA A 131 -22.97 -9.24 -2.56
N LEU A 132 -21.79 -9.62 -2.10
CA LEU A 132 -20.51 -9.24 -2.71
C LEU A 132 -19.70 -10.49 -3.06
N ALA A 133 -18.87 -10.39 -4.09
CA ALA A 133 -17.86 -11.40 -4.41
C ALA A 133 -16.49 -10.74 -4.60
N ASP A 134 -15.48 -11.33 -3.95
CA ASP A 134 -14.07 -11.01 -4.14
C ASP A 134 -13.50 -11.88 -5.26
N HIS A 135 -12.23 -11.65 -5.58
CA HIS A 135 -11.57 -12.41 -6.64
C HIS A 135 -11.55 -13.93 -6.41
N ALA A 136 -11.40 -14.39 -5.16
CA ALA A 136 -11.32 -15.82 -4.84
C ALA A 136 -12.69 -16.49 -4.88
N HIS A 137 -13.72 -15.81 -4.39
CA HIS A 137 -15.10 -16.29 -4.43
C HIS A 137 -15.66 -16.29 -5.86
N LEU A 138 -15.25 -15.34 -6.72
CA LEU A 138 -15.53 -15.41 -8.15
C LEU A 138 -15.08 -16.73 -8.77
N LEU A 139 -13.85 -17.16 -8.49
CA LEU A 139 -13.31 -18.41 -9.06
C LEU A 139 -14.09 -19.66 -8.62
N ARG A 140 -14.89 -19.54 -7.54
CA ARG A 140 -15.72 -20.60 -6.98
C ARG A 140 -17.23 -20.39 -7.23
N ASP A 141 -17.60 -19.36 -7.98
CA ASP A 141 -19.00 -18.92 -8.17
C ASP A 141 -19.78 -18.70 -6.86
N ASP A 142 -19.08 -18.29 -5.80
CA ASP A 142 -19.65 -18.07 -4.48
C ASP A 142 -19.85 -16.57 -4.21
N ASN A 143 -20.88 -16.20 -3.45
CA ASN A 143 -21.15 -14.81 -3.07
C ASN A 143 -21.54 -14.68 -1.60
N VAL A 144 -21.05 -13.61 -0.96
CA VAL A 144 -21.24 -13.37 0.46
C VAL A 144 -22.41 -12.39 0.65
N ALA A 145 -23.53 -12.90 1.16
CA ALA A 145 -24.72 -12.10 1.42
C ALA A 145 -24.48 -10.99 2.44
N LEU A 146 -24.96 -9.78 2.10
CA LEU A 146 -24.89 -8.56 2.90
C LEU A 146 -26.26 -8.21 3.52
N ALA A 147 -27.31 -8.13 2.70
CA ALA A 147 -28.65 -7.74 3.15
C ALA A 147 -29.76 -8.16 2.17
N HIS A 148 -30.97 -8.40 2.68
CA HIS A 148 -32.17 -8.39 1.85
C HIS A 148 -32.59 -6.93 1.58
N LEU A 149 -33.01 -6.66 0.36
CA LEU A 149 -33.40 -5.33 -0.11
C LEU A 149 -34.92 -5.19 -0.06
N ALA A 150 -35.41 -4.36 0.85
CA ALA A 150 -36.79 -3.89 0.82
C ALA A 150 -37.03 -3.00 -0.43
N PRO A 151 -38.28 -2.79 -0.87
CA PRO A 151 -38.57 -1.87 -1.95
C PRO A 151 -37.96 -0.48 -1.74
N LEU A 152 -37.49 0.13 -2.82
CA LEU A 152 -36.88 1.45 -2.85
C LEU A 152 -37.53 2.25 -3.97
N GLY A 153 -38.13 3.39 -3.64
CA GLY A 153 -38.77 4.27 -4.62
C GLY A 153 -37.74 5.01 -5.47
N SER A 154 -38.11 5.40 -6.69
CA SER A 154 -37.22 6.13 -7.61
C SER A 154 -36.59 7.36 -6.92
N GLY A 155 -35.27 7.50 -7.06
CA GLY A 155 -34.51 8.61 -6.45
C GLY A 155 -34.29 8.50 -4.94
N SER A 156 -34.77 7.43 -4.30
CA SER A 156 -34.47 7.16 -2.89
C SER A 156 -33.09 6.50 -2.75
N THR A 157 -32.46 6.71 -1.60
CA THR A 157 -31.16 6.11 -1.24
C THR A 157 -31.34 5.21 -0.02
N ARG A 158 -30.65 4.07 0.02
CA ARG A 158 -30.55 3.21 1.21
C ARG A 158 -29.12 2.77 1.45
N GLU A 159 -28.70 2.81 2.70
CA GLU A 159 -27.34 2.50 3.14
C GLU A 159 -27.28 1.17 3.90
N PHE A 160 -26.17 0.44 3.73
CA PHE A 160 -25.89 -0.84 4.37
C PHE A 160 -24.46 -0.85 4.95
N PRO A 161 -24.25 -1.39 6.16
CA PRO A 161 -22.93 -1.47 6.78
C PRO A 161 -22.08 -2.59 6.18
N LEU A 162 -20.86 -2.28 5.71
CA LEU A 162 -19.95 -3.27 5.11
C LEU A 162 -19.27 -4.19 6.13
N GLN A 163 -19.23 -3.80 7.41
CA GLN A 163 -18.57 -4.56 8.48
C GLN A 163 -19.18 -5.96 8.65
N LYS A 164 -20.43 -6.17 8.21
CA LYS A 164 -21.08 -7.49 8.17
C LYS A 164 -20.36 -8.52 7.28
N LEU A 165 -19.47 -8.06 6.40
CA LEU A 165 -18.67 -8.88 5.50
C LEU A 165 -17.25 -9.13 6.03
N ALA A 166 -16.83 -8.43 7.08
CA ALA A 166 -15.49 -8.57 7.65
C ALA A 166 -15.24 -10.02 8.07
N GLY A 167 -14.08 -10.56 7.69
CA GLY A 167 -13.69 -11.95 7.96
C GLY A 167 -14.39 -13.01 7.09
N ARG A 168 -15.39 -12.63 6.29
CA ARG A 168 -16.07 -13.52 5.33
C ARG A 168 -15.66 -13.25 3.89
N LEU A 169 -15.12 -12.06 3.62
CA LEU A 169 -14.73 -11.60 2.30
C LEU A 169 -13.45 -10.77 2.37
N ASP A 170 -12.54 -10.94 1.41
CA ASP A 170 -11.39 -10.04 1.24
C ASP A 170 -11.84 -8.75 0.55
N LEU A 171 -12.19 -7.75 1.37
CA LEU A 171 -12.65 -6.46 0.87
C LEU A 171 -11.58 -5.71 0.06
N ALA A 172 -10.28 -5.98 0.27
CA ALA A 172 -9.21 -5.35 -0.51
C ALA A 172 -9.16 -5.84 -1.97
N ARG A 173 -9.84 -6.95 -2.27
CA ARG A 173 -9.88 -7.57 -3.60
C ARG A 173 -11.30 -7.83 -4.10
N SER A 174 -12.22 -6.93 -3.76
CA SER A 174 -13.62 -7.01 -4.19
C SER A 174 -13.74 -6.84 -5.70
N ARG A 175 -14.73 -7.49 -6.33
CA ARG A 175 -14.95 -7.35 -7.78
C ARG A 175 -16.40 -7.14 -8.17
N TYR A 176 -17.31 -7.87 -7.56
CA TYR A 176 -18.72 -7.82 -7.96
C TYR A 176 -19.63 -7.42 -6.82
N LEU A 177 -20.60 -6.57 -7.12
CA LEU A 177 -21.87 -6.54 -6.39
C LEU A 177 -22.82 -7.51 -7.08
N VAL A 178 -23.49 -8.32 -6.28
CA VAL A 178 -24.39 -9.36 -6.74
C VAL A 178 -25.78 -9.08 -6.18
N PHE A 179 -26.75 -8.96 -7.06
CA PHE A 179 -28.17 -8.79 -6.74
C PHE A 179 -28.90 -10.06 -7.15
N ARG A 180 -29.24 -10.90 -6.17
CA ARG A 180 -29.96 -12.16 -6.40
C ARG A 180 -31.46 -11.91 -6.33
N LEU A 181 -32.21 -12.34 -7.33
CA LEU A 181 -33.67 -12.24 -7.31
C LEU A 181 -34.27 -13.46 -6.60
N GLU A 182 -34.95 -13.24 -5.48
CA GLU A 182 -35.58 -14.28 -4.66
C GLU A 182 -37.09 -14.46 -4.99
N GLY A 183 -37.65 -13.55 -5.79
CA GLY A 183 -39.00 -13.65 -6.36
C GLY A 183 -39.01 -14.21 -7.78
N GLU A 184 -40.19 -14.26 -8.41
CA GLU A 184 -40.32 -14.61 -9.84
C GLU A 184 -39.96 -13.44 -10.75
N GLN A 185 -40.30 -12.22 -10.33
CA GLN A 185 -40.07 -10.97 -11.05
C GLN A 185 -39.65 -9.85 -10.09
N GLY A 186 -38.90 -8.88 -10.61
CA GLY A 186 -38.47 -7.70 -9.86
C GLY A 186 -37.87 -6.65 -10.77
N ARG A 187 -37.82 -5.40 -10.31
CA ARG A 187 -37.16 -4.30 -11.00
C ARG A 187 -35.97 -3.82 -10.20
N LEU A 188 -34.84 -3.64 -10.87
CA LEU A 188 -33.61 -3.11 -10.30
C LEU A 188 -33.07 -2.05 -11.27
N GLU A 189 -33.09 -0.80 -10.85
CA GLU A 189 -32.52 0.33 -11.58
C GLU A 189 -31.64 1.11 -10.63
N LEU A 190 -30.32 1.08 -10.86
CA LEU A 190 -29.35 1.79 -10.04
C LEU A 190 -28.99 3.11 -10.72
N GLN A 191 -29.18 4.22 -10.00
CA GLN A 191 -28.71 5.55 -10.39
C GLN A 191 -27.29 5.79 -9.88
N GLU A 192 -27.01 5.32 -8.66
CA GLU A 192 -25.68 5.40 -8.06
C GLU A 192 -25.47 4.23 -7.09
N VAL A 193 -24.24 3.74 -7.04
CA VAL A 193 -23.71 3.00 -5.90
C VAL A 193 -22.55 3.81 -5.33
N ALA A 194 -22.56 4.09 -4.03
CA ALA A 194 -21.45 4.75 -3.37
C ALA A 194 -20.95 3.95 -2.17
N PHE A 195 -19.64 3.93 -1.98
CA PHE A 195 -18.98 3.39 -0.81
C PHE A 195 -18.41 4.54 -0.01
N SER A 196 -18.76 4.63 1.27
CA SER A 196 -18.44 5.78 2.09
C SER A 196 -17.85 5.39 3.42
N ARG A 197 -17.04 6.29 3.97
CA ARG A 197 -16.63 6.27 5.36
C ARG A 197 -16.83 7.65 5.98
N LEU A 198 -17.40 7.67 7.17
CA LEU A 198 -17.44 8.89 7.96
C LEU A 198 -16.03 9.20 8.49
N PRO A 199 -15.64 10.48 8.55
CA PRO A 199 -14.36 10.85 9.14
C PRO A 199 -14.30 10.47 10.62
N ALA A 200 -13.23 9.78 11.02
CA ALA A 200 -12.86 9.70 12.42
C ALA A 200 -12.33 11.07 12.88
N ALA A 201 -12.65 11.48 14.12
CA ALA A 201 -12.17 12.74 14.67
C ALA A 201 -10.63 12.72 14.80
N PRO A 202 -9.91 13.57 14.07
CA PRO A 202 -8.46 13.54 14.07
C PRO A 202 -7.86 14.16 15.33
N ARG A 203 -6.75 13.58 15.81
CA ARG A 203 -5.78 14.27 16.68
C ARG A 203 -4.33 13.89 16.29
N PRO A 204 -3.90 14.05 15.03
CA PRO A 204 -2.52 13.77 14.67
C PRO A 204 -1.64 14.84 15.32
N THR A 205 -0.92 14.45 16.36
CA THR A 205 0.07 15.32 17.01
C THR A 205 1.49 14.96 16.62
N LEU A 206 1.69 13.85 15.91
CA LEU A 206 3.02 13.33 15.67
C LEU A 206 3.61 13.87 14.37
N ARG A 207 4.82 14.42 14.47
CA ARG A 207 5.66 14.78 13.34
C ARG A 207 7.04 14.17 13.55
N GLY A 208 7.35 13.18 12.72
CA GLY A 208 8.58 12.42 12.76
C GLY A 208 9.59 12.83 11.71
N THR A 209 10.84 12.41 11.86
CA THR A 209 11.85 12.40 10.79
C THR A 209 12.87 11.28 10.99
N TRP A 210 13.52 10.84 9.92
CA TRP A 210 14.62 9.88 9.95
C TRP A 210 15.98 10.60 9.93
N LEU A 211 16.89 10.18 10.79
CA LEU A 211 18.29 10.63 10.81
C LEU A 211 19.21 9.42 10.70
N TRP A 212 19.76 9.25 9.50
CA TRP A 212 20.57 8.10 9.13
C TRP A 212 22.04 8.25 9.57
N ASP A 213 22.60 9.46 9.53
CA ASP A 213 23.96 9.72 10.01
C ASP A 213 24.00 10.15 11.48
N ARG A 214 23.91 9.17 12.38
CA ARG A 214 23.99 9.41 13.83
C ARG A 214 25.25 10.12 14.32
N ARG A 215 26.32 10.24 13.52
CA ARG A 215 27.51 11.02 13.92
C ARG A 215 27.15 12.49 14.11
N LEU A 216 26.07 12.96 13.46
CA LEU A 216 25.56 14.32 13.63
C LEU A 216 25.06 14.62 15.05
N VAL A 217 24.66 13.60 15.82
CA VAL A 217 24.18 13.80 17.20
C VAL A 217 25.28 13.66 18.25
N ILE A 218 26.42 13.07 17.91
CA ILE A 218 27.54 12.87 18.86
C ILE A 218 28.38 14.15 18.88
N GLY A 219 28.29 14.93 19.96
CA GLY A 219 28.91 16.26 20.05
C GLY A 219 28.18 17.35 19.26
N GLY A 220 27.00 17.05 18.71
CA GLY A 220 26.12 17.96 17.96
C GLY A 220 24.71 18.05 18.54
N GLU A 221 24.53 17.61 19.79
CA GLU A 221 23.25 17.38 20.44
C GLU A 221 22.35 18.63 20.42
N GLU A 222 22.86 19.77 20.89
CA GLU A 222 22.11 21.01 20.98
C GLU A 222 21.62 21.49 19.62
N LYS A 223 22.49 21.39 18.60
CA LYS A 223 22.16 21.83 17.24
C LYS A 223 21.03 20.97 16.67
N VAL A 224 21.18 19.65 16.72
CA VAL A 224 20.16 18.74 16.17
C VAL A 224 18.83 18.90 16.90
N VAL A 225 18.83 18.96 18.22
CA VAL A 225 17.60 19.14 19.00
C VAL A 225 16.93 20.50 18.72
N ALA A 226 17.71 21.57 18.54
CA ALA A 226 17.17 22.87 18.14
C ALA A 226 16.55 22.84 16.74
N ASP A 227 17.22 22.21 15.77
CA ASP A 227 16.72 22.06 14.40
C ASP A 227 15.39 21.28 14.37
N LEU A 228 15.31 20.17 15.12
CA LEU A 228 14.10 19.36 15.24
C LEU A 228 12.94 20.17 15.84
N ALA A 229 13.20 20.90 16.93
CA ALA A 229 12.20 21.75 17.58
C ALA A 229 11.71 22.87 16.66
N ALA A 230 12.60 23.50 15.88
CA ALA A 230 12.25 24.56 14.93
C ALA A 230 11.26 24.08 13.86
N HIS A 231 11.34 22.80 13.46
CA HIS A 231 10.43 22.19 12.49
C HIS A 231 9.19 21.52 13.12
N GLY A 232 9.05 21.63 14.44
CA GLY A 232 7.97 20.99 15.20
C GLY A 232 8.06 19.46 15.19
N ILE A 233 9.26 18.89 15.02
CA ILE A 233 9.49 17.46 15.10
C ILE A 233 9.43 17.04 16.56
N ASN A 234 8.59 16.04 16.87
CA ASN A 234 8.48 15.43 18.19
C ASN A 234 8.81 13.93 18.19
N ARG A 235 9.16 13.35 17.04
CA ARG A 235 9.72 12.00 16.94
C ARG A 235 10.93 11.95 16.02
N LEU A 236 11.99 11.29 16.46
CA LEU A 236 13.20 11.04 15.67
C LEU A 236 13.45 9.54 15.56
N TYR A 237 13.56 9.03 14.34
CA TYR A 237 14.08 7.69 14.07
C TYR A 237 15.58 7.82 13.79
N LEU A 238 16.40 7.45 14.77
CA LEU A 238 17.86 7.68 14.77
C LEU A 238 18.60 6.37 14.55
N GLN A 239 19.42 6.28 13.50
CA GLN A 239 20.22 5.08 13.24
C GLN A 239 21.07 4.72 14.48
N VAL A 240 21.24 3.43 14.78
CA VAL A 240 22.09 2.94 15.88
C VAL A 240 23.13 1.89 15.41
N ASP A 241 24.17 1.68 16.22
CA ASP A 241 25.05 0.50 16.18
C ASP A 241 24.96 -0.30 17.49
N ASP A 242 25.98 -1.13 17.69
CA ASP A 242 26.24 -1.94 18.87
C ASP A 242 26.67 -1.12 20.12
N GLU A 243 26.75 0.22 20.04
CA GLU A 243 27.17 1.12 21.14
C GLU A 243 26.11 2.20 21.49
N PRO A 244 24.86 1.82 21.86
CA PRO A 244 23.80 2.79 22.18
C PRO A 244 24.15 3.77 23.31
N ALA A 245 25.08 3.39 24.20
CA ALA A 245 25.55 4.24 25.30
C ALA A 245 26.18 5.56 24.82
N ARG A 246 26.73 5.62 23.60
CA ARG A 246 27.28 6.85 23.01
C ARG A 246 26.21 7.92 22.76
N LEU A 247 24.94 7.53 22.74
CA LEU A 247 23.80 8.41 22.48
C LEU A 247 23.16 8.98 23.75
N ILE A 248 23.65 8.63 24.96
CA ILE A 248 23.09 9.10 26.24
C ILE A 248 22.94 10.64 26.32
N PRO A 249 23.95 11.46 25.97
CA PRO A 249 23.81 12.92 26.05
C PRO A 249 22.66 13.43 25.18
N PHE A 250 22.56 12.90 23.96
CA PHE A 250 21.50 13.24 23.01
C PHE A 250 20.11 12.83 23.53
N LEU A 251 19.95 11.58 23.97
CA LEU A 251 18.68 11.03 24.46
C LEU A 251 18.13 11.85 25.64
N ARG A 252 18.99 12.23 26.59
CA ARG A 252 18.61 13.10 27.71
C ARG A 252 18.14 14.48 27.23
N LEU A 253 18.83 15.07 26.26
CA LEU A 253 18.47 16.39 25.73
C LEU A 253 17.15 16.35 24.94
N ALA A 254 16.97 15.34 24.09
CA ALA A 254 15.75 15.12 23.33
C ALA A 254 14.54 14.93 24.26
N ALA A 255 14.68 14.12 25.32
CA ALA A 255 13.63 13.91 26.31
C ALA A 255 13.21 15.23 27.01
N ARG A 256 14.17 16.09 27.38
CA ARG A 256 13.87 17.42 27.95
C ARG A 256 13.09 18.32 27.01
N ARG A 257 13.20 18.11 25.69
CA ARG A 257 12.44 18.83 24.65
C ARG A 257 11.19 18.09 24.18
N LYS A 258 10.82 16.98 24.84
CA LYS A 258 9.68 16.13 24.47
C LYS A 258 9.78 15.59 23.04
N ILE A 259 11.00 15.23 22.63
CA ILE A 259 11.27 14.54 21.38
C ILE A 259 11.50 13.07 21.69
N GLU A 260 10.63 12.20 21.18
CA GLU A 260 10.75 10.76 21.30
C GLU A 260 11.81 10.24 20.32
N VAL A 261 12.82 9.53 20.83
CA VAL A 261 13.87 8.95 19.98
C VAL A 261 13.65 7.45 19.87
N TYR A 262 13.42 6.99 18.65
CA TYR A 262 13.33 5.58 18.29
C TYR A 262 14.68 5.14 17.72
N ALA A 263 15.22 4.03 18.21
CA ALA A 263 16.42 3.43 17.62
C ALA A 263 16.05 2.82 16.27
N LEU A 264 16.67 3.30 15.20
CA LEU A 264 16.42 2.89 13.82
C LEU A 264 17.50 1.92 13.35
N ASP A 265 17.07 0.84 12.70
CA ASP A 265 17.97 -0.10 12.08
C ASP A 265 17.27 -0.92 10.99
N GLY A 266 18.04 -1.47 10.07
CA GLY A 266 17.52 -2.32 9.02
C GLY A 266 18.46 -2.42 7.82
N SER A 267 18.34 -3.53 7.10
CA SER A 267 19.01 -3.75 5.83
C SER A 267 18.21 -4.77 5.02
N PRO A 268 18.32 -4.77 3.68
CA PRO A 268 17.66 -5.78 2.84
C PRO A 268 18.04 -7.22 3.20
N ASP A 269 19.25 -7.42 3.75
CA ASP A 269 19.80 -8.75 4.06
C ASP A 269 19.28 -9.32 5.39
N ALA A 270 18.74 -8.47 6.27
CA ALA A 270 18.27 -8.88 7.60
C ALA A 270 17.16 -9.94 7.59
N VAL A 271 16.43 -10.05 6.47
CA VAL A 271 15.41 -11.10 6.26
C VAL A 271 16.01 -12.50 6.04
N LEU A 272 17.26 -12.58 5.62
CA LEU A 272 18.00 -13.84 5.46
C LEU A 272 18.97 -14.05 6.64
N GLU A 273 19.60 -12.98 7.10
CA GLU A 273 20.60 -12.98 8.18
C GLU A 273 20.17 -12.03 9.30
N SER A 274 19.21 -12.46 10.11
CA SER A 274 18.57 -11.63 11.15
C SER A 274 19.42 -11.45 12.41
N ALA A 275 20.39 -12.32 12.68
CA ALA A 275 21.09 -12.38 13.95
C ALA A 275 21.76 -11.05 14.38
N PRO A 276 22.48 -10.31 13.50
CA PRO A 276 23.08 -9.02 13.88
C PRO A 276 22.04 -7.95 14.25
N LEU A 277 20.95 -7.85 13.49
CA LEU A 277 19.85 -6.93 13.78
C LEU A 277 19.19 -7.27 15.13
N LEU A 278 18.87 -8.55 15.35
CA LEU A 278 18.28 -9.01 16.60
C LEU A 278 19.23 -8.85 17.79
N ALA A 279 20.55 -8.93 17.60
CA ALA A 279 21.54 -8.63 18.63
C ALA A 279 21.51 -7.14 19.01
N ARG A 280 21.46 -6.23 18.02
CA ARG A 280 21.32 -4.78 18.25
C ARG A 280 20.04 -4.43 19.02
N LEU A 281 18.91 -5.06 18.70
CA LEU A 281 17.67 -4.85 19.48
C LEU A 281 17.83 -5.24 20.97
N ARG A 282 18.58 -6.30 21.27
CA ARG A 282 18.87 -6.68 22.67
C ARG A 282 19.75 -5.63 23.35
N LEU A 283 20.72 -5.05 22.65
CA LEU A 283 21.57 -3.99 23.18
C LEU A 283 20.77 -2.72 23.49
N VAL A 284 19.84 -2.33 22.62
CA VAL A 284 18.92 -1.20 22.86
C VAL A 284 18.03 -1.46 24.07
N ARG A 285 17.44 -2.66 24.18
CA ARG A 285 16.60 -3.02 25.33
C ARG A 285 17.39 -2.98 26.64
N GLU A 286 18.61 -3.51 26.63
CA GLU A 286 19.47 -3.51 27.81
C GLU A 286 19.96 -2.10 28.18
N HIS A 287 20.25 -1.25 27.18
CA HIS A 287 20.54 0.16 27.38
C HIS A 287 19.40 0.86 28.14
N ASN A 288 18.16 0.68 27.69
CA ASN A 288 16.99 1.27 28.35
C ASN A 288 16.84 0.84 29.81
N ARG A 289 17.16 -0.42 30.14
CA ARG A 289 17.12 -0.94 31.52
C ARG A 289 18.20 -0.34 32.40
N ARG A 290 19.40 -0.11 31.88
CA ARG A 290 20.53 0.47 32.61
C ARG A 290 20.44 1.98 32.76
N HIS A 291 19.84 2.65 31.78
CA HIS A 291 19.79 4.11 31.68
C HIS A 291 18.36 4.61 31.44
N PRO A 292 17.43 4.42 32.40
CA PRO A 292 16.02 4.80 32.22
C PRO A 292 15.83 6.31 32.02
N ASP A 293 16.77 7.14 32.47
CA ASP A 293 16.78 8.59 32.26
C ASP A 293 17.28 9.01 30.86
N ALA A 294 17.80 8.05 30.08
CA ALA A 294 18.31 8.22 28.72
C ALA A 294 17.84 7.07 27.82
N ALA A 295 16.58 6.65 27.98
CA ALA A 295 15.99 5.55 27.24
C ALA A 295 15.52 5.96 25.84
N PHE A 296 15.60 5.04 24.89
CA PHE A 296 14.86 5.13 23.63
C PHE A 296 13.36 4.94 23.89
N ALA A 297 12.53 5.70 23.20
CA ALA A 297 11.07 5.59 23.26
C ALA A 297 10.54 4.34 22.53
N GLY A 298 11.34 3.75 21.64
CA GLY A 298 11.01 2.55 20.88
C GLY A 298 12.14 2.17 19.92
N VAL A 299 11.85 1.19 19.06
CA VAL A 299 12.70 0.82 17.93
C VAL A 299 11.90 0.94 16.64
N GLN A 300 12.56 1.28 15.54
CA GLN A 300 11.99 1.15 14.21
C GLN A 300 12.84 0.24 13.34
N LEU A 301 12.19 -0.74 12.71
CA LEU A 301 12.80 -1.57 11.68
C LEU A 301 12.47 -1.02 10.30
N ASP A 302 13.50 -0.64 9.55
CA ASP A 302 13.40 -0.25 8.15
C ASP A 302 14.12 -1.27 7.26
N VAL A 303 13.44 -2.40 7.05
CA VAL A 303 13.99 -3.57 6.34
C VAL A 303 13.31 -3.65 4.98
N GLU A 304 14.08 -3.42 3.92
CA GLU A 304 13.58 -3.34 2.55
C GLU A 304 14.01 -4.55 1.69
N PRO A 305 13.41 -5.74 1.86
CA PRO A 305 13.83 -6.95 1.15
C PRO A 305 13.65 -6.86 -0.37
N TYR A 306 12.81 -5.95 -0.84
CA TYR A 306 12.55 -5.72 -2.27
C TYR A 306 13.70 -5.02 -2.99
N LEU A 307 14.69 -4.49 -2.27
CA LEU A 307 15.95 -4.03 -2.88
C LEU A 307 16.85 -5.20 -3.33
N ARG A 308 16.50 -6.45 -2.99
CA ARG A 308 17.18 -7.65 -3.46
C ARG A 308 16.75 -7.96 -4.90
N LYS A 309 17.73 -8.13 -5.80
CA LYS A 309 17.50 -8.43 -7.22
C LYS A 309 16.63 -9.66 -7.50
N ASP A 310 16.69 -10.68 -6.64
CA ASP A 310 15.92 -11.93 -6.76
C ASP A 310 14.61 -11.91 -5.96
N PHE A 311 14.25 -10.77 -5.34
CA PHE A 311 13.08 -10.65 -4.47
C PHE A 311 11.80 -11.14 -5.13
N GLN A 312 11.48 -10.65 -6.33
CA GLN A 312 10.22 -10.96 -7.00
C GLN A 312 10.08 -12.44 -7.38
N LEU A 313 11.19 -13.16 -7.53
CA LEU A 313 11.20 -14.59 -7.89
C LEU A 313 11.24 -15.51 -6.67
N ARG A 314 11.79 -15.02 -5.56
CA ARG A 314 11.79 -15.71 -4.26
C ARG A 314 10.89 -15.00 -3.26
N ARG A 315 9.82 -14.38 -3.77
CA ARG A 315 8.99 -13.45 -3.02
C ARG A 315 8.47 -14.08 -1.74
N ASP A 316 7.88 -15.27 -1.83
CA ASP A 316 7.34 -15.97 -0.67
C ASP A 316 8.43 -16.28 0.37
N GLN A 317 9.64 -16.64 -0.05
CA GLN A 317 10.76 -16.84 0.88
C GLN A 317 11.14 -15.53 1.60
N TYR A 318 11.26 -14.42 0.86
CA TYR A 318 11.59 -13.13 1.44
C TYR A 318 10.48 -12.60 2.35
N LEU A 319 9.21 -12.78 1.97
CA LEU A 319 8.06 -12.39 2.79
C LEU A 319 7.95 -13.25 4.06
N ASN A 320 8.15 -14.57 3.96
CA ASN A 320 8.21 -15.44 5.13
C ASN A 320 9.38 -15.09 6.06
N GLY A 321 10.57 -14.84 5.50
CA GLY A 321 11.75 -14.41 6.28
C GLY A 321 11.53 -13.06 6.95
N TYR A 322 10.88 -12.12 6.26
CA TYR A 322 10.50 -10.82 6.81
C TYR A 322 9.53 -10.95 7.99
N LEU A 323 8.46 -11.74 7.86
CA LEU A 323 7.51 -11.96 8.94
C LEU A 323 8.16 -12.67 10.14
N GLN A 324 9.02 -13.68 9.88
CA GLN A 324 9.76 -14.36 10.93
C GLN A 324 10.73 -13.43 11.67
N LEU A 325 11.39 -12.51 10.94
CA LEU A 325 12.22 -11.47 11.54
C LEU A 325 11.41 -10.57 12.46
N LEU A 326 10.23 -10.11 12.02
CA LEU A 326 9.37 -9.25 12.83
C LEU A 326 8.84 -9.95 14.08
N GLU A 327 8.43 -11.22 13.98
CA GLU A 327 8.01 -12.03 15.13
C GLU A 327 9.14 -12.17 16.17
N ASN A 328 10.37 -12.43 15.71
CA ASN A 328 11.54 -12.49 16.58
C ASN A 328 11.89 -11.14 17.20
N ALA A 329 11.78 -10.05 16.43
CA ALA A 329 11.99 -8.70 16.93
C ALA A 329 10.95 -8.33 18.00
N ALA A 330 9.67 -8.64 17.76
CA ALA A 330 8.59 -8.42 18.72
C ALA A 330 8.82 -9.19 20.03
N ALA A 331 9.28 -10.45 19.95
CA ALA A 331 9.63 -11.25 21.12
C ALA A 331 10.80 -10.65 21.93
N ILE A 332 11.80 -10.07 21.27
CA ILE A 332 12.91 -9.39 21.94
C ILE A 332 12.44 -8.08 22.59
N CYS A 333 11.66 -7.28 21.87
CA CYS A 333 11.20 -5.97 22.32
C CYS A 333 10.21 -6.09 23.50
N GLY A 334 9.30 -7.08 23.45
CA GLY A 334 8.28 -7.29 24.46
C GLY A 334 7.40 -6.05 24.65
N ARG A 335 6.88 -5.84 25.86
CA ARG A 335 6.02 -4.68 26.17
C ARG A 335 6.81 -3.43 26.59
N GLU A 336 8.11 -3.56 26.80
CA GLU A 336 8.98 -2.50 27.33
C GLU A 336 9.52 -1.56 26.24
N LEU A 337 9.52 -2.01 24.98
CA LEU A 337 10.14 -1.32 23.86
C LEU A 337 9.22 -1.37 22.64
N PRO A 338 8.40 -0.35 22.36
CA PRO A 338 7.50 -0.34 21.22
C PRO A 338 8.23 -0.61 19.89
N LEU A 339 7.69 -1.53 19.08
CA LEU A 339 8.23 -1.89 17.77
C LEU A 339 7.46 -1.17 16.64
N SER A 340 8.11 -0.19 16.03
CA SER A 340 7.66 0.47 14.80
C SER A 340 8.27 -0.23 13.58
N VAL A 341 7.55 -0.30 12.46
CA VAL A 341 8.06 -0.88 11.21
C VAL A 341 7.80 0.06 10.05
N ALA A 342 8.83 0.41 9.29
CA ALA A 342 8.71 1.16 8.05
C ALA A 342 8.48 0.20 6.87
N VAL A 343 7.45 0.47 6.07
CA VAL A 343 7.06 -0.37 4.93
C VAL A 343 6.57 0.46 3.76
N PRO A 344 6.75 0.02 2.51
CA PRO A 344 6.18 0.71 1.38
C PRO A 344 4.67 0.46 1.29
N PHE A 345 3.93 1.44 0.75
CA PHE A 345 2.45 1.41 0.67
C PHE A 345 1.88 0.14 0.01
N TRP A 346 2.62 -0.47 -0.92
CA TRP A 346 2.15 -1.66 -1.65
C TRP A 346 2.25 -2.96 -0.84
N PHE A 347 2.84 -2.94 0.36
CA PHE A 347 2.83 -4.09 1.28
C PHE A 347 1.42 -4.50 1.69
N ALA A 348 0.45 -3.57 1.69
CA ALA A 348 -0.95 -3.86 1.98
C ALA A 348 -1.60 -4.86 1.02
N HIS A 349 -1.04 -5.03 -0.17
CA HIS A 349 -1.61 -5.85 -1.24
C HIS A 349 -0.88 -7.19 -1.42
N LEU A 350 0.12 -7.45 -0.57
CA LEU A 350 0.88 -8.68 -0.58
C LEU A 350 0.06 -9.84 -0.03
N ARG A 351 0.31 -11.01 -0.60
CA ARG A 351 -0.06 -12.29 0.00
C ARG A 351 1.22 -13.09 0.20
N CYS A 352 1.23 -13.86 1.27
CA CYS A 352 2.28 -14.84 1.52
C CYS A 352 1.57 -16.19 1.59
N GLU A 353 1.73 -17.00 0.54
CA GLU A 353 0.93 -18.23 0.34
C GLU A 353 -0.58 -17.92 0.37
N GLU A 354 -1.37 -18.63 1.20
CA GLU A 354 -2.80 -18.36 1.40
C GLU A 354 -3.07 -17.31 2.51
N SER A 355 -2.02 -16.82 3.18
CA SER A 355 -2.15 -15.93 4.35
C SER A 355 -2.16 -14.45 3.99
N ASP A 356 -2.89 -13.68 4.80
CA ASP A 356 -2.92 -12.22 4.75
C ASP A 356 -1.63 -11.64 5.34
N PHE A 357 -0.75 -11.13 4.45
CA PHE A 357 0.56 -10.60 4.83
C PHE A 357 0.42 -9.37 5.73
N ILE A 358 -0.51 -8.46 5.40
CA ILE A 358 -0.70 -7.22 6.17
C ILE A 358 -1.25 -7.51 7.56
N GLY A 359 -2.16 -8.47 7.73
CA GLY A 359 -2.59 -8.95 9.04
C GLY A 359 -1.44 -9.46 9.92
N ARG A 360 -0.52 -10.26 9.36
CA ARG A 360 0.66 -10.76 10.10
C ARG A 360 1.67 -9.65 10.42
N LEU A 361 1.87 -8.70 9.50
CA LEU A 361 2.67 -7.50 9.73
C LEU A 361 2.13 -6.70 10.91
N PHE A 362 0.83 -6.37 10.91
CA PHE A 362 0.19 -5.71 12.04
C PHE A 362 0.22 -6.58 13.29
N GLY A 363 0.20 -7.91 13.20
CA GLY A 363 0.35 -8.80 14.35
C GLY A 363 1.67 -8.63 15.10
N SER A 364 2.74 -8.28 14.40
CA SER A 364 4.10 -8.22 14.96
C SER A 364 4.59 -6.81 15.31
N ALA A 365 3.97 -5.76 14.77
CA ALA A 365 4.37 -4.37 15.02
C ALA A 365 3.41 -3.66 15.98
N ASP A 366 3.90 -2.75 16.83
CA ASP A 366 3.06 -1.84 17.62
C ASP A 366 2.64 -0.60 16.81
N GLU A 367 3.41 -0.24 15.79
CA GLU A 367 3.19 0.91 14.93
C GLU A 367 3.70 0.62 13.52
N ILE A 368 3.02 1.17 12.50
CA ILE A 368 3.48 1.10 11.11
C ILE A 368 3.75 2.51 10.59
N VAL A 369 4.90 2.72 9.95
CA VAL A 369 5.18 3.90 9.14
C VAL A 369 5.14 3.51 7.67
N VAL A 370 4.17 4.04 6.94
CA VAL A 370 4.01 3.74 5.52
C VAL A 370 4.82 4.75 4.70
N MET A 371 5.76 4.29 3.88
CA MET A 371 6.45 5.12 2.89
C MET A 371 5.47 5.51 1.78
N SER A 372 4.74 6.59 2.00
CA SER A 372 3.68 7.12 1.15
C SER A 372 4.16 8.20 0.20
N TYR A 373 5.33 8.00 -0.41
CA TYR A 373 6.06 9.02 -1.17
C TYR A 373 5.28 9.50 -2.39
N ARG A 374 4.50 10.55 -2.18
CA ARG A 374 3.69 11.28 -3.14
C ARG A 374 3.59 12.73 -2.72
N THR A 375 3.43 13.62 -3.69
CA THR A 375 3.35 15.07 -3.44
C THR A 375 1.93 15.61 -3.53
N ASN A 376 0.96 14.74 -3.82
CA ASN A 376 -0.47 15.02 -3.86
C ASN A 376 -1.18 14.23 -2.75
N ALA A 377 -1.98 14.92 -1.94
CA ALA A 377 -2.59 14.31 -0.76
C ALA A 377 -3.76 13.36 -1.05
N GLU A 378 -4.50 13.57 -2.15
CA GLU A 378 -5.51 12.60 -2.61
C GLU A 378 -4.83 11.29 -2.99
N GLU A 379 -3.71 11.37 -3.73
CA GLU A 379 -2.90 10.20 -4.08
C GLU A 379 -2.32 9.51 -2.84
N ILE A 380 -1.85 10.27 -1.83
CA ILE A 380 -1.41 9.72 -0.53
C ILE A 380 -2.55 8.93 0.12
N GLY A 381 -3.75 9.52 0.19
CA GLY A 381 -4.92 8.86 0.78
C GLY A 381 -5.31 7.58 0.04
N GLU A 382 -5.29 7.59 -1.28
CA GLU A 382 -5.59 6.42 -2.11
C GLU A 382 -4.62 5.26 -1.87
N ILE A 383 -3.30 5.53 -1.83
CA ILE A 383 -2.30 4.46 -1.71
C ILE A 383 -2.15 3.92 -0.27
N THR A 384 -2.65 4.65 0.72
CA THR A 384 -2.50 4.29 2.15
C THR A 384 -3.81 3.87 2.81
N GLY A 385 -4.95 4.02 2.13
CA GLY A 385 -6.27 3.71 2.67
C GLY A 385 -6.39 2.32 3.29
N ASP A 386 -5.79 1.30 2.66
CA ASP A 386 -5.82 -0.09 3.15
C ASP A 386 -4.99 -0.25 4.44
N PHE A 387 -3.79 0.34 4.50
CA PHE A 387 -2.98 0.37 5.73
C PHE A 387 -3.71 1.06 6.88
N LEU A 388 -4.31 2.21 6.61
CA LEU A 388 -5.07 2.97 7.60
C LEU A 388 -6.31 2.19 8.07
N ALA A 389 -7.02 1.52 7.16
CA ALA A 389 -8.15 0.67 7.50
C ALA A 389 -7.75 -0.52 8.40
N TYR A 390 -6.63 -1.18 8.07
CA TYR A 390 -6.07 -2.26 8.91
C TYR A 390 -5.59 -1.77 10.28
N GLY A 391 -4.95 -0.60 10.33
CA GLY A 391 -4.59 0.01 11.62
C GLY A 391 -5.82 0.28 12.48
N GLU A 392 -6.92 0.76 11.89
CA GLU A 392 -8.14 1.07 12.61
C GLU A 392 -8.84 -0.21 13.12
N SER A 393 -8.86 -1.28 12.32
CA SER A 393 -9.43 -2.57 12.75
C SER A 393 -8.57 -3.28 13.80
N SER A 394 -7.25 -3.06 13.77
CA SER A 394 -6.29 -3.66 14.71
C SER A 394 -6.05 -2.80 15.95
N GLY A 395 -6.57 -1.57 15.98
CA GLY A 395 -6.31 -0.60 17.06
C GLY A 395 -4.85 -0.12 17.10
N LYS A 396 -4.14 -0.15 15.96
CA LYS A 396 -2.71 0.16 15.87
C LYS A 396 -2.47 1.49 15.12
N PRO A 397 -1.55 2.33 15.61
CA PRO A 397 -1.19 3.59 14.97
C PRO A 397 -0.48 3.37 13.63
N VAL A 398 -0.80 4.26 12.69
CA VAL A 398 -0.19 4.34 11.36
C VAL A 398 0.27 5.77 11.11
N LEU A 399 1.52 5.93 10.69
CA LEU A 399 2.07 7.19 10.22
C LEU A 399 2.39 7.12 8.74
N LEU A 400 2.42 8.30 8.10
CA LEU A 400 2.63 8.43 6.67
C LEU A 400 3.93 9.18 6.37
N GLY A 401 4.84 8.55 5.65
CA GLY A 401 6.13 9.06 5.23
C GLY A 401 6.05 9.92 3.97
N LEU A 402 6.73 11.07 3.97
CA LEU A 402 6.88 11.98 2.84
C LEU A 402 8.36 12.11 2.48
N GLU A 403 8.71 11.98 1.20
CA GLU A 403 10.07 12.20 0.71
C GLU A 403 10.31 13.69 0.46
N LEU A 404 11.44 14.20 0.95
CA LEU A 404 11.86 15.59 0.81
C LEU A 404 13.15 15.71 -0.01
N SER A 405 13.91 14.62 -0.16
CA SER A 405 15.18 14.59 -0.88
C SER A 405 14.94 14.45 -2.39
N PRO A 406 15.80 15.05 -3.26
CA PRO A 406 15.63 14.93 -4.70
C PRO A 406 15.61 13.46 -5.16
N LEU A 407 14.59 13.10 -5.94
CA LEU A 407 14.52 11.80 -6.60
C LEU A 407 14.69 11.98 -8.11
N PRO A 408 15.43 11.07 -8.77
CA PRO A 408 15.55 11.07 -10.22
C PRO A 408 14.23 10.63 -10.88
N ASP A 409 14.07 11.00 -12.15
CA ASP A 409 13.00 10.44 -12.98
C ASP A 409 13.32 8.99 -13.36
N GLU A 410 12.30 8.13 -13.28
CA GLU A 410 12.39 6.73 -13.68
C GLU A 410 11.60 6.48 -14.96
N MET A 411 12.14 5.66 -15.85
CA MET A 411 11.48 5.18 -17.06
C MET A 411 11.32 3.67 -16.96
N HIS A 412 10.12 3.19 -17.21
CA HIS A 412 9.72 1.80 -17.04
C HIS A 412 9.25 1.23 -18.36
N GLN A 413 9.90 0.16 -18.82
CA GLN A 413 9.49 -0.61 -19.98
C GLN A 413 9.09 -2.02 -19.57
N VAL A 414 7.80 -2.34 -19.67
CA VAL A 414 7.25 -3.64 -19.32
C VAL A 414 7.23 -4.54 -20.55
N LEU A 415 7.74 -5.76 -20.39
CA LEU A 415 7.78 -6.80 -21.40
C LEU A 415 7.07 -8.06 -20.89
N HIS A 416 6.22 -8.67 -21.71
CA HIS A 416 5.54 -9.92 -21.38
C HIS A 416 6.19 -11.08 -22.13
N LYS A 417 6.45 -12.19 -21.43
CA LYS A 417 6.97 -13.42 -22.05
C LYS A 417 5.94 -13.96 -23.05
N GLY A 418 6.41 -14.34 -24.22
CA GLY A 418 5.58 -14.94 -25.25
C GLY A 418 6.15 -14.72 -26.65
N SER A 419 5.77 -15.59 -27.57
CA SER A 419 6.10 -15.42 -28.98
C SER A 419 5.31 -14.26 -29.57
N ALA A 420 6.01 -13.20 -30.00
CA ALA A 420 5.43 -12.23 -30.92
C ALA A 420 5.63 -12.71 -32.37
N ALA A 421 4.65 -12.48 -33.24
CA ALA A 421 4.80 -12.73 -34.66
C ALA A 421 5.40 -11.49 -35.36
N GLY A 422 6.35 -11.71 -36.28
CA GLY A 422 6.92 -10.66 -37.13
C GLY A 422 7.89 -9.70 -36.44
N ALA A 423 8.09 -8.51 -37.02
CA ALA A 423 9.09 -7.51 -36.65
C ALA A 423 8.92 -6.84 -35.27
N SER A 424 8.02 -7.35 -34.41
CA SER A 424 7.73 -6.82 -33.08
C SER A 424 8.27 -7.69 -31.93
N ALA A 425 8.95 -8.80 -32.26
CA ALA A 425 9.54 -9.70 -31.28
C ALA A 425 10.81 -9.11 -30.67
N ILE A 426 10.79 -8.88 -29.35
CA ILE A 426 11.97 -8.49 -28.59
C ILE A 426 12.62 -9.79 -28.10
N VAL A 427 13.86 -10.07 -28.52
CA VAL A 427 14.62 -11.24 -28.06
C VAL A 427 15.66 -10.78 -27.05
N LEU A 428 15.54 -11.27 -25.81
CA LEU A 428 16.46 -10.98 -24.72
C LEU A 428 16.71 -12.25 -23.91
N GLY A 429 17.97 -12.56 -23.59
CA GLY A 429 18.39 -13.74 -22.86
C GLY A 429 18.07 -15.05 -23.58
N GLY A 430 17.93 -15.01 -24.91
CA GLY A 430 17.47 -16.14 -25.73
C GLY A 430 15.97 -16.45 -25.60
N LEU A 431 15.18 -15.56 -24.99
CA LEU A 431 13.73 -15.70 -24.82
C LEU A 431 12.99 -14.64 -25.65
N SER A 432 11.77 -14.98 -26.11
CA SER A 432 10.89 -14.06 -26.81
C SER A 432 10.00 -13.28 -25.85
N TRP A 433 9.95 -11.97 -26.06
CA TRP A 433 9.19 -11.00 -25.29
C TRP A 433 8.34 -10.13 -26.22
N ARG A 434 7.16 -9.75 -25.72
CA ARG A 434 6.24 -8.79 -26.33
C ARG A 434 6.25 -7.49 -25.53
N ALA A 435 6.32 -6.37 -26.23
CA ALA A 435 6.20 -5.06 -25.60
C ALA A 435 4.84 -4.90 -24.89
N GLY A 436 4.89 -4.46 -23.64
CA GLY A 436 3.75 -4.07 -22.82
C GLY A 436 3.71 -2.55 -22.65
N ALA A 437 3.53 -2.10 -21.41
CA ALA A 437 3.49 -0.69 -21.07
C ALA A 437 4.87 -0.02 -21.14
N LEU A 438 4.91 1.25 -21.52
CA LEU A 438 6.06 2.14 -21.41
C LEU A 438 5.58 3.41 -20.71
N TYR A 439 6.18 3.76 -19.57
CA TYR A 439 5.75 4.91 -18.78
C TYR A 439 6.90 5.51 -17.97
N GLN A 440 6.75 6.79 -17.61
CA GLN A 440 7.71 7.52 -16.78
C GLN A 440 7.11 7.81 -15.41
N VAL A 441 7.93 7.75 -14.37
CA VAL A 441 7.63 8.20 -13.02
C VAL A 441 8.54 9.38 -12.69
N PRO A 442 8.04 10.62 -12.78
CA PRO A 442 8.83 11.79 -12.42
C PRO A 442 9.13 11.81 -10.92
N GLY A 443 10.38 12.08 -10.54
CA GLY A 443 10.79 12.17 -9.13
C GLY A 443 10.04 13.27 -8.37
N SER A 444 9.67 14.35 -9.06
CA SER A 444 8.82 15.44 -8.54
C SER A 444 7.39 15.03 -8.17
N ARG A 445 6.93 13.84 -8.60
CA ARG A 445 5.65 13.28 -8.11
C ARG A 445 5.81 12.53 -6.79
N LEU A 446 7.02 12.12 -6.46
CA LEU A 446 7.35 11.29 -5.30
C LEU A 446 7.92 12.10 -4.15
N SER A 447 8.70 13.15 -4.46
CA SER A 447 9.44 13.97 -3.49
C SER A 447 9.06 15.44 -3.52
N PHE A 448 9.05 16.08 -2.35
CA PHE A 448 8.86 17.51 -2.16
C PHE A 448 10.10 18.36 -2.46
N ALA A 449 11.24 17.76 -2.83
CA ALA A 449 12.43 18.49 -3.23
C ALA A 449 12.11 19.55 -4.31
N GLY A 450 12.50 20.80 -4.05
CA GLY A 450 12.21 21.93 -4.95
C GLY A 450 10.74 22.38 -4.97
N GLN A 451 9.88 21.82 -4.11
CA GLN A 451 8.46 22.18 -4.02
C GLN A 451 7.93 22.19 -2.57
N TYR A 452 8.78 22.52 -1.60
CA TYR A 452 8.44 22.56 -0.17
C TYR A 452 7.25 23.46 0.18
N GLN A 453 6.95 24.47 -0.64
CA GLN A 453 5.76 25.32 -0.50
C GLN A 453 4.43 24.55 -0.55
N LYS A 454 4.42 23.33 -1.12
CA LYS A 454 3.24 22.45 -1.13
C LYS A 454 3.06 21.66 0.16
N LEU A 455 4.13 21.50 0.94
CA LEU A 455 4.16 20.63 2.12
C LEU A 455 3.13 21.03 3.19
N PRO A 456 2.94 22.32 3.55
CA PRO A 456 1.95 22.69 4.57
C PRO A 456 0.52 22.26 4.21
N ALA A 457 0.14 22.34 2.93
CA ALA A 457 -1.19 21.94 2.47
C ALA A 457 -1.42 20.42 2.61
N VAL A 458 -0.36 19.61 2.43
CA VAL A 458 -0.43 18.16 2.63
C VAL A 458 -0.44 17.81 4.12
N LEU A 459 0.43 18.43 4.92
CA LEU A 459 0.50 18.19 6.36
C LEU A 459 -0.77 18.61 7.11
N ALA A 460 -1.52 19.59 6.59
CA ALA A 460 -2.81 20.00 7.13
C ALA A 460 -3.93 18.99 6.86
N GLN A 461 -3.75 18.07 5.90
CA GLN A 461 -4.76 17.05 5.63
C GLN A 461 -4.72 15.98 6.70
N THR A 462 -5.91 15.49 7.03
CA THR A 462 -6.04 14.35 7.91
C THR A 462 -6.82 13.25 7.23
N PRO A 463 -6.16 12.15 6.83
CA PRO A 463 -6.85 10.97 6.36
C PRO A 463 -7.96 10.60 7.35
N PRO A 464 -9.17 10.23 6.92
CA PRO A 464 -10.32 10.17 7.81
C PRO A 464 -10.32 8.98 8.81
N PHE A 465 -9.16 8.42 9.17
CA PHE A 465 -9.01 7.17 9.94
C PHE A 465 -8.47 7.45 11.34
N ALA A 466 -9.02 6.78 12.35
CA ALA A 466 -8.57 6.91 13.73
C ALA A 466 -7.15 6.37 13.95
N SER A 467 -6.71 5.45 13.08
CA SER A 467 -5.34 4.91 13.07
C SER A 467 -4.30 5.91 12.60
N PHE A 468 -4.68 6.94 11.84
CA PHE A 468 -3.72 7.95 11.39
C PHE A 468 -3.24 8.79 12.58
N GLN A 469 -1.94 8.73 12.89
CA GLN A 469 -1.35 9.43 14.04
C GLN A 469 -0.40 10.57 13.66
N GLY A 470 0.03 10.66 12.41
CA GLY A 470 0.90 11.75 11.99
C GLY A 470 1.73 11.48 10.75
N TRP A 471 2.66 12.40 10.51
CA TRP A 471 3.52 12.44 9.33
C TRP A 471 4.97 12.18 9.72
N VAL A 472 5.73 11.52 8.83
CA VAL A 472 7.18 11.37 8.96
C VAL A 472 7.86 11.98 7.75
N LEU A 473 8.80 12.90 7.97
CA LEU A 473 9.49 13.65 6.93
C LEU A 473 10.85 13.01 6.63
N HIS A 474 11.04 12.50 5.42
CA HIS A 474 12.28 11.85 4.98
C HIS A 474 13.16 12.83 4.20
N SER A 475 14.38 13.17 4.64
CA SER A 475 15.07 12.87 5.89
C SER A 475 15.40 14.16 6.67
N TYR A 476 16.00 14.03 7.85
CA TYR A 476 16.46 15.15 8.69
C TYR A 476 17.34 16.13 7.92
N GLU A 477 18.21 15.63 7.04
CA GLU A 477 19.11 16.44 6.21
C GLU A 477 18.32 17.41 5.31
N ALA A 478 17.22 16.93 4.73
CA ALA A 478 16.36 17.72 3.84
C ALA A 478 15.48 18.73 4.60
N LEU A 479 15.28 18.57 5.92
CA LEU A 479 14.55 19.57 6.71
C LEU A 479 15.23 20.95 6.65
N ARG A 480 16.56 20.98 6.56
CA ARG A 480 17.33 22.23 6.49
C ARG A 480 17.07 23.05 5.23
N ASP A 481 16.54 22.42 4.19
CA ASP A 481 16.18 23.08 2.93
C ASP A 481 14.76 23.66 2.96
N ILE A 482 13.96 23.33 3.99
CA ILE A 482 12.66 23.94 4.25
C ILE A 482 12.91 25.30 4.91
N ARG A 483 12.56 26.38 4.20
CA ARG A 483 12.71 27.76 4.68
C ARG A 483 11.44 28.29 5.32
#